data_AF-A0A7V9SJK2-F1
#
_entry.id   AF-A0A7V9SJK2-F1
#
_cell.length_a   1.000
_cell.length_b   1.000
_cell.length_c   1.000
_cell.angle_alpha   90.00
_cell.angle_beta   90.00
_cell.angle_gamma   90.00
#
_symmetry.space_group_name_H-M   'P 1'
#
loop_
_entity.id
_entity.type
_entity.pdbx_description
1 polymer ?
#
loop_
_entity_poly.entity_id
_entity_poly.type
_entity_poly.pdbx_seq_one_letter_code
_entity_poly.pdbx_strand_id
1 'polypeptide(L)' 'RALKARSTSFGVGEFKELTGLSRKYAVPLLEYLDSQRVTRRTGEGREIL' A
#
# COMPACT_ATOMS: atom_id res chain seq x y z
N ARG A 1 0.66 21.17 16.33
CA ARG A 1 1.31 19.84 16.09
C ARG A 1 0.32 19.00 15.30
N ALA A 2 0.57 18.74 14.01
CA ALA A 2 -0.26 17.83 13.24
C ALA A 2 -0.15 16.42 13.86
N LEU A 3 -1.29 15.78 14.13
CA LEU A 3 -1.33 14.41 14.59
C LEU A 3 -0.79 13.56 13.43
N LYS A 4 0.47 13.11 13.52
CA LYS A 4 1.05 12.19 12.54
C LYS A 4 0.22 10.91 12.67
N ALA A 5 -0.70 10.68 11.72
CA ALA A 5 -1.41 9.42 11.63
C ALA A 5 -0.35 8.31 11.68
N ARG A 6 -0.56 7.29 12.53
CA ARG A 6 0.32 6.13 12.54
C ARG A 6 0.22 5.51 11.15
N SER A 7 1.23 5.75 10.32
CA SER A 7 1.32 5.19 8.99
C SER A 7 1.47 3.68 9.15
N THR A 8 0.39 2.94 8.93
CA THR A 8 0.47 1.47 8.83
C THR A 8 1.24 1.17 7.55
N SER A 9 2.45 0.63 7.69
CA SER A 9 3.22 0.10 6.57
C SER A 9 2.77 -1.33 6.31
N PHE A 10 2.55 -1.69 5.05
CA PHE A 10 2.15 -3.02 4.65
C PHE A 10 2.91 -3.49 3.41
N GLY A 11 3.07 -4.80 3.30
CA GLY A 11 3.70 -5.46 2.16
C GLY A 11 2.68 -5.90 1.10
N VAL A 12 3.17 -6.27 -0.08
CA VAL A 12 2.32 -6.85 -1.13
C VAL A 12 1.67 -8.16 -0.66
N GLY A 13 2.33 -8.94 0.20
CA GLY A 13 1.78 -10.17 0.79
C GLY A 13 0.52 -9.90 1.59
N GLU A 14 0.61 -9.02 2.59
CA GLU A 14 -0.51 -8.60 3.43
C GLU A 14 -1.65 -7.99 2.62
N PHE A 15 -1.34 -7.17 1.61
CA PHE A 15 -2.35 -6.62 0.71
C PHE A 15 -3.14 -7.72 -0.04
N LYS A 16 -2.46 -8.81 -0.45
CA LYS A 16 -3.12 -9.95 -1.12
C LYS A 16 -4.01 -10.73 -0.15
N GLU A 17 -3.62 -10.86 1.11
CA GLU A 17 -4.43 -11.53 2.12
C GLU A 17 -5.72 -10.74 2.42
N LEU A 18 -5.60 -9.41 2.55
CA LEU A 18 -6.74 -8.53 2.80
C LEU A 18 -7.72 -8.46 1.62
N THR A 19 -7.22 -8.47 0.39
CA THR A 19 -8.04 -8.28 -0.81
C THR A 19 -8.45 -9.59 -1.50
N GLY A 20 -7.81 -10.71 -1.15
CA GLY A 20 -7.96 -11.99 -1.85
C GLY A 20 -7.42 -11.98 -3.29
N LEU A 21 -6.71 -10.93 -3.71
CA LEU A 21 -6.24 -10.79 -5.07
C LEU A 21 -4.95 -11.59 -5.34
N SER A 22 -4.86 -12.15 -6.55
CA SER A 22 -3.60 -12.71 -7.03
C SER A 22 -2.58 -11.61 -7.34
N ARG A 23 -1.29 -11.97 -7.40
CA ARG A 23 -0.20 -11.01 -7.66
C ARG A 23 -0.38 -10.24 -8.97
N LYS A 24 -0.96 -10.90 -9.98
CA LYS A 24 -1.26 -10.31 -11.30
C LYS A 24 -2.14 -9.06 -11.19
N TYR A 25 -3.03 -9.01 -10.20
CA TYR A 25 -3.97 -7.90 -10.00
C TYR A 25 -3.55 -6.98 -8.84
N ALA A 26 -2.94 -7.54 -7.79
CA ALA A 26 -2.52 -6.78 -6.63
C ALA A 26 -1.42 -5.74 -6.95
N VAL A 27 -0.41 -6.11 -7.75
CA VAL A 27 0.71 -5.19 -8.06
C VAL A 27 0.24 -3.99 -8.91
N PRO A 28 -0.49 -4.18 -10.03
CA PRO A 28 -1.00 -3.04 -10.79
C PRO A 28 -1.94 -2.14 -10.00
N LEU A 29 -2.79 -2.71 -9.15
CA LEU A 29 -3.68 -1.92 -8.29
C LEU A 29 -2.87 -1.06 -7.31
N LEU A 30 -1.82 -1.61 -6.70
CA LEU A 30 -0.95 -0.87 -5.81
C LEU A 30 -0.16 0.24 -6.53
N GLU A 31 0.31 0.00 -7.76
CA GLU A 31 0.92 1.04 -8.59
C GLU A 31 -0.07 2.16 -8.95
N TYR A 32 -1.31 1.80 -9.23
CA TYR A 32 -2.38 2.77 -9.44
C TYR A 32 -2.62 3.60 -8.16
N LEU A 33 -2.72 2.96 -6.99
CA LEU A 33 -2.89 3.66 -5.70
C LEU A 33 -1.71 4.60 -5.37
N ASP A 34 -0.49 4.26 -5.76
CA ASP A 34 0.65 5.19 -5.68
C ASP A 34 0.46 6.40 -6.58
N SER A 35 0.04 6.18 -7.83
CA SER A 35 -0.19 7.28 -8.79
C SER A 35 -1.26 8.25 -8.30
N GLN A 36 -2.26 7.74 -7.56
CA GLN A 36 -3.34 8.52 -6.97
C GLN A 36 -2.97 9.13 -5.60
N ARG A 37 -1.72 8.96 -5.13
CA ARG A 37 -1.25 9.41 -3.81
C ARG A 37 -2.08 8.87 -2.64
N VAL A 38 -2.58 7.64 -2.77
CA VAL A 38 -3.26 6.91 -1.69
C VAL A 38 -2.23 6.11 -0.89
N THR A 39 -1.28 5.50 -1.57
CA THR A 39 -0.13 4.82 -0.96
C THR A 39 1.17 5.44 -1.43
N ARG A 40 2.25 5.13 -0.73
CA ARG A 40 3.60 5.43 -1.16
C ARG A 40 4.51 4.27 -0.83
N ARG A 41 5.28 3.79 -1.80
CA ARG A 41 6.33 2.80 -1.57
C ARG A 41 7.47 3.39 -0.73
N THR A 42 7.79 2.76 0.40
CA THR A 42 8.88 3.14 1.30
C THR A 42 9.69 1.91 1.69
N GLY A 43 10.98 1.90 1.33
CA GLY A 43 11.89 0.78 1.61
C GLY A 43 11.35 -0.57 1.14
N GLU A 44 11.02 -1.43 2.10
CA GLU A 44 10.53 -2.81 1.93
C GLU A 44 9.00 -2.90 1.70
N GLY A 45 8.25 -1.81 1.87
CA GLY A 45 6.78 -1.84 1.90
C GLY A 45 6.11 -0.59 1.34
N ARG A 46 4.85 -0.38 1.73
CA ARG A 46 4.02 0.77 1.35
C ARG A 46 3.38 1.37 2.57
N GLU A 47 3.39 2.69 2.66
CA GLU A 47 2.68 3.47 3.66
C GLU A 47 1.40 4.05 3.06
N ILE A 48 0.33 4.12 3.87
CA ILE A 48 -0.87 4.88 3.55
C ILE A 48 -0.60 6.37 3.85
N LEU A 49 -0.93 7.23 2.88
CA LEU A 49 -0.74 8.69 2.96
C LEU A 49 -1.89 9.39 3.69
#